data_AF-A0A3B8MHV9-F1
#
_entry.id   AF-A0A3B8MHV9-F1
#
_cell.length_a   1.000
_cell.length_b   1.000
_cell.length_c   1.000
_cell.angle_alpha   90.00
_cell.angle_beta   90.00
_cell.angle_gamma   90.00
#
_symmetry.space_group_name_H-M   'P 1'
#
loop_
_entity.id
_entity.type
_entity.pdbx_description
1 polymer ?
#
loop_
_entity_poly.entity_id
_entity_poly.type
_entity_poly.pdbx_seq_one_letter_code
_entity_poly.pdbx_strand_id
1 'polypeptide(L)'
;QLYAYADSALDIRLNPLFRQAFVAVDSPTNRQWVSQTYVGLIAEGKFHDRVTFRAQHFEAREWSDQAATSIDDVWSSPVETVQLKGKTVDFRESRYLFRMQLPWFDLEGGKQAFDWGPGRNANLTLDRAGPSYVYGRFTASHKALSFDHLFALLRTSREEDLAFGTTTTSNGHRRTLPAPKRL
;
A
#
# COMPACT_ATOMS: atom_id res chain seq x y z
N GLN A 1 11.58 -8.06 17.84
CA GLN A 1 10.28 -7.87 18.51
C GLN A 1 10.43 -6.76 19.52
N LEU A 2 9.58 -5.72 19.48
CA LEU A 2 9.73 -4.51 20.31
C LEU A 2 8.88 -4.60 21.59
N TYR A 3 7.65 -5.10 21.47
CA TYR A 3 6.73 -5.27 22.60
C TYR A 3 5.78 -6.44 22.34
N ALA A 4 5.34 -7.10 23.40
CA ALA A 4 4.30 -8.10 23.36
C ALA A 4 3.49 -8.07 24.65
N TYR A 5 2.18 -8.26 24.52
CA TYR A 5 1.25 -8.43 25.62
C TYR A 5 0.28 -9.55 25.27
N ALA A 6 0.00 -10.42 26.23
CA ALA A 6 -1.00 -11.46 26.06
C ALA A 6 -1.71 -11.74 27.39
N ASP A 7 -3.04 -11.83 27.32
CA ASP A 7 -3.89 -12.39 28.37
C ASP A 7 -4.91 -13.39 27.78
N SER A 8 -5.91 -13.79 28.56
CA SER A 8 -6.94 -14.75 28.14
C SER A 8 -7.88 -14.24 27.02
N ALA A 9 -7.92 -12.93 26.79
CA ALA A 9 -8.82 -12.27 25.84
C ALA A 9 -8.08 -11.53 24.73
N LEU A 10 -6.84 -11.09 24.94
CA LEU A 10 -6.13 -10.17 24.06
C LEU A 10 -4.67 -10.59 23.86
N ASP A 11 -4.22 -10.72 22.62
CA ASP A 11 -2.81 -10.85 22.23
C ASP A 11 -2.47 -9.65 21.34
N ILE A 12 -1.41 -8.91 21.68
CA ILE A 12 -0.88 -7.79 20.92
C ILE A 12 0.63 -7.93 20.79
N ARG A 13 1.14 -7.72 19.57
CA ARG A 13 2.57 -7.69 19.27
C ARG A 13 2.90 -6.42 18.50
N LEU A 14 3.97 -5.76 18.92
CA LEU A 14 4.55 -4.63 18.20
C LEU A 14 5.95 -5.04 17.74
N ASN A 15 6.18 -4.96 16.43
CA ASN A 15 7.42 -5.33 15.80
C ASN A 15 7.97 -4.15 15.00
N PRO A 16 9.27 -3.84 15.11
CA PRO A 16 9.88 -2.89 14.21
C PRO A 16 9.91 -3.50 12.80
N LEU A 17 9.69 -2.66 11.80
CA LEU A 17 9.96 -2.99 10.42
C LEU A 17 11.26 -2.29 10.05
N PHE A 18 12.30 -3.08 9.81
CA PHE A 18 13.54 -2.59 9.22
C PHE A 18 13.93 -3.54 8.10
N ARG A 19 14.07 -3.01 6.89
CA ARG A 19 14.50 -3.78 5.72
C ARG A 19 15.40 -2.92 4.87
N GLN A 20 16.54 -3.45 4.49
CA GLN A 20 17.41 -2.85 3.49
C GLN A 20 17.63 -3.84 2.35
N ALA A 21 17.56 -3.36 1.11
CA ALA A 21 17.80 -4.15 -0.08
C ALA A 21 18.66 -3.39 -1.07
N PHE A 22 19.48 -4.12 -1.83
CA PHE A 22 20.25 -3.62 -2.95
C PHE A 22 19.99 -4.53 -4.13
N VAL A 23 19.50 -3.97 -5.23
CA VAL A 23 19.03 -4.72 -6.39
C VAL A 23 19.66 -4.11 -7.64
N ALA A 24 20.22 -4.95 -8.49
CA ALA A 24 20.51 -4.57 -9.87
C ALA A 24 19.26 -4.86 -10.69
N VAL A 25 18.69 -3.82 -11.29
CA VAL A 25 17.55 -3.92 -12.20
C VAL A 25 18.11 -3.84 -13.61
N ASP A 26 18.08 -4.96 -14.32
CA ASP A 26 18.49 -5.01 -15.72
C ASP A 26 17.28 -4.66 -16.60
N SER A 27 17.38 -3.58 -17.37
CA SER A 27 16.47 -3.27 -18.45
C SER A 27 17.13 -3.60 -19.80
N PRO A 28 16.36 -3.77 -20.88
CA PRO A 28 16.91 -4.05 -22.21
C PRO A 28 17.92 -3.00 -22.70
N THR A 29 17.88 -1.78 -22.15
CA THR A 29 18.68 -0.64 -22.60
C THR A 29 19.67 -0.16 -21.56
N ASN A 30 19.51 -0.48 -20.27
CA ASN A 30 20.45 -0.07 -19.24
C ASN A 30 20.36 -0.93 -17.98
N ARG A 31 21.49 -1.05 -17.28
CA ARG A 31 21.54 -1.59 -15.92
C ARG A 31 21.37 -0.44 -14.92
N GLN A 32 20.51 -0.64 -13.94
CA GLN A 32 20.24 0.33 -12.88
C GLN A 32 20.54 -0.30 -11.52
N TRP A 33 21.19 0.44 -10.64
CA TRP A 33 21.38 0.05 -9.25
C TRP A 33 20.36 0.74 -8.36
N VAL A 34 19.60 -0.06 -7.62
CA VAL A 34 18.57 0.43 -6.69
C VAL A 34 18.92 0.01 -5.27
N SER A 35 18.90 0.96 -4.35
CA SER A 35 18.97 0.72 -2.91
C SER A 35 17.64 1.10 -2.27
N GLN A 36 17.16 0.28 -1.36
CA GLN A 36 15.91 0.53 -0.64
C GLN A 36 16.11 0.37 0.84
N THR A 37 15.56 1.31 1.60
CA THR A 37 15.56 1.26 3.07
C THR A 37 14.14 1.51 3.54
N TYR A 38 13.61 0.59 4.34
CA TYR A 38 12.30 0.69 4.98
C TYR A 38 12.50 0.78 6.48
N VAL A 39 11.78 1.70 7.11
CA VAL A 39 11.73 1.86 8.56
C VAL A 39 10.28 2.05 8.97
N GLY A 40 9.83 1.30 9.97
CA GLY A 40 8.44 1.37 10.38
C GLY A 40 8.11 0.48 11.56
N LEU A 41 6.81 0.22 11.71
CA LEU A 41 6.26 -0.57 12.79
C LEU A 41 5.07 -1.38 12.30
N ILE A 42 4.97 -2.61 12.80
CA ILE A 42 3.83 -3.51 12.61
C ILE A 42 3.23 -3.76 13.99
N ALA A 43 1.94 -3.47 14.13
CA ALA A 43 1.11 -3.87 15.25
C ALA A 43 0.17 -4.98 14.78
N GLU A 44 0.15 -6.11 15.46
CA GLU A 44 -0.76 -7.21 15.13
C GLU A 44 -1.29 -7.84 16.40
N GLY A 45 -2.47 -8.45 16.30
CA GLY A 45 -3.09 -9.03 17.45
C GLY A 45 -4.41 -9.70 17.17
N LYS A 46 -4.96 -10.25 18.24
CA LYS A 46 -6.28 -10.89 18.24
C LYS A 46 -7.01 -10.59 19.54
N PHE A 47 -8.33 -10.53 19.44
CA PHE A 47 -9.23 -10.44 20.57
C PHE A 47 -10.18 -11.64 20.56
N HIS A 48 -10.05 -12.49 21.57
CA HIS A 48 -10.54 -13.87 21.61
C HIS A 48 -10.19 -14.62 20.31
N ASP A 49 -11.03 -15.58 19.92
CA ASP A 49 -10.89 -16.35 18.68
C ASP A 49 -11.71 -15.77 17.53
N ARG A 50 -12.21 -14.54 17.68
CA ARG A 50 -13.16 -13.94 16.73
C ARG A 50 -12.60 -12.74 16.00
N VAL A 51 -11.75 -11.95 16.64
CA VAL A 51 -11.26 -10.71 16.04
C VAL A 51 -9.77 -10.81 15.85
N THR A 52 -9.31 -10.43 14.67
CA THR A 52 -7.88 -10.28 14.34
C THR A 52 -7.66 -8.91 13.76
N PHE A 53 -6.51 -8.33 14.04
CA PHE A 53 -6.13 -7.05 13.47
C PHE A 53 -4.65 -7.01 13.15
N ARG A 54 -4.30 -6.21 12.16
CA ARG A 54 -2.93 -5.90 11.79
C ARG A 54 -2.89 -4.48 11.26
N ALA A 55 -2.06 -3.63 11.83
CA ALA A 55 -1.75 -2.31 11.34
C ALA A 55 -0.26 -2.21 11.09
N GLN A 56 0.13 -1.56 10.01
CA GLN A 56 1.50 -1.40 9.60
C GLN A 56 1.67 0.02 9.08
N HIS A 57 2.70 0.70 9.55
CA HIS A 57 3.14 1.95 8.96
C HIS A 57 4.63 1.87 8.68
N PHE A 58 5.06 2.34 7.52
CA PHE A 58 6.46 2.49 7.22
C PHE A 58 6.71 3.75 6.39
N GLU A 59 7.89 4.28 6.58
CA GLU A 59 8.54 5.21 5.67
C GLU A 59 9.69 4.48 5.00
N ALA A 60 9.91 4.80 3.74
CA ALA A 60 10.93 4.18 2.94
C ALA A 60 11.60 5.18 2.02
N ARG A 61 12.87 4.91 1.76
CA ARG A 61 13.69 5.64 0.82
C ARG A 61 14.25 4.66 -0.19
N GLU A 62 14.07 4.99 -1.46
CA GLU A 62 14.70 4.34 -2.59
C GLU A 62 15.72 5.30 -3.19
N TRP A 63 16.92 4.82 -3.44
CA TRP A 63 17.95 5.53 -4.18
C TRP A 63 18.30 4.74 -5.43
N SER A 64 18.53 5.46 -6.53
CA SER A 64 18.88 4.88 -7.82
C SER A 64 20.03 5.66 -8.47
N ASP A 65 20.85 4.99 -9.27
CA ASP A 65 21.83 5.67 -10.12
C ASP A 65 21.19 6.44 -11.28
N GLN A 66 19.93 6.15 -11.61
CA GLN A 66 19.08 6.88 -12.54
C GLN A 66 18.04 7.76 -11.81
N ALA A 67 17.73 8.92 -12.39
CA ALA A 67 16.73 9.81 -11.81
C ALA A 67 15.31 9.34 -12.16
N ALA A 68 14.45 9.21 -11.15
CA ALA A 68 13.04 8.94 -11.31
C ALA A 68 12.30 10.23 -11.69
N THR A 69 11.53 10.17 -12.77
CA THR A 69 10.74 11.28 -13.32
C THR A 69 9.24 11.03 -13.20
N SER A 70 8.84 9.75 -13.15
CA SER A 70 7.48 9.27 -12.88
C SER A 70 7.46 8.30 -11.68
N ILE A 71 6.26 8.05 -11.14
CA ILE A 71 6.02 6.96 -10.18
C ILE A 71 6.29 5.58 -10.79
N ASP A 72 6.13 5.45 -12.10
CA ASP A 72 6.39 4.20 -12.83
C ASP A 72 7.89 3.84 -12.85
N ASP A 73 8.76 4.83 -12.60
CA ASP A 73 10.21 4.63 -12.49
C ASP A 73 10.61 4.07 -11.11
N VAL A 74 9.67 3.98 -10.16
CA VAL A 74 9.90 3.54 -8.78
C VAL A 74 9.76 2.02 -8.70
N TRP A 75 10.83 1.34 -8.29
CA TRP A 75 10.84 -0.13 -8.22
C TRP A 75 9.90 -0.67 -7.14
N SER A 76 9.69 0.09 -6.06
CA SER A 76 8.77 -0.25 -4.97
C SER A 76 7.29 -0.26 -5.33
N SER A 77 6.91 0.08 -6.57
CA SER A 77 5.52 0.15 -7.00
C SER A 77 4.81 -1.22 -6.87
N PRO A 78 3.54 -1.25 -6.41
CA PRO A 78 2.67 -0.10 -6.15
C PRO A 78 2.83 0.47 -4.73
N VAL A 79 2.95 1.79 -4.63
CA VAL A 79 3.03 2.58 -3.39
C VAL A 79 2.07 3.77 -3.45
N GLU A 80 1.40 4.08 -2.34
CA GLU A 80 0.30 5.05 -2.32
C GLU A 80 0.77 6.51 -2.49
N THR A 81 1.85 6.90 -1.81
CA THR A 81 2.38 8.26 -1.84
C THR A 81 3.86 8.24 -2.12
N VAL A 82 4.29 9.03 -3.10
CA VAL A 82 5.67 9.06 -3.58
C VAL A 82 6.11 10.50 -3.72
N GLN A 83 7.29 10.81 -3.21
CA GLN A 83 7.97 12.07 -3.41
C GLN A 83 9.25 11.84 -4.21
N LEU A 84 9.23 12.26 -5.47
CA LEU A 84 10.36 12.17 -6.38
C LEU A 84 11.37 13.29 -6.09
N LYS A 85 12.65 12.92 -5.90
CA LYS A 85 13.78 13.81 -5.61
C LYS A 85 14.97 13.47 -6.52
N GLY A 86 14.71 13.39 -7.83
CA GLY A 86 15.69 12.98 -8.83
C GLY A 86 16.11 11.52 -8.63
N LYS A 87 17.33 11.29 -8.16
CA LYS A 87 17.89 9.95 -7.89
C LYS A 87 17.38 9.29 -6.61
N THR A 88 16.55 10.00 -5.86
CA THR A 88 16.00 9.52 -4.59
C THR A 88 14.50 9.63 -4.62
N VAL A 89 13.83 8.64 -4.03
CA VAL A 89 12.39 8.56 -3.95
C VAL A 89 12.04 8.24 -2.50
N ASP A 90 11.29 9.12 -1.86
CA ASP A 90 10.76 8.87 -0.52
C ASP A 90 9.28 8.50 -0.64
N PHE A 91 8.88 7.43 0.04
CA PHE A 91 7.48 7.02 0.06
C PHE A 91 7.12 6.49 1.44
N ARG A 92 5.83 6.53 1.75
CA ARG A 92 5.30 6.03 3.01
C ARG A 92 3.95 5.41 2.77
N GLU A 93 3.64 4.42 3.59
CA GLU A 93 2.37 3.72 3.49
C GLU A 93 1.87 3.30 4.86
N SER A 94 0.56 3.43 5.04
CA SER A 94 -0.16 2.87 6.18
C SER A 94 -1.12 1.83 5.66
N ARG A 95 -0.95 0.59 6.10
CA ARG A 95 -1.84 -0.53 5.84
C ARG A 95 -2.49 -0.97 7.14
N TYR A 96 -3.76 -1.34 7.08
CA TYR A 96 -4.42 -1.94 8.23
C TYR A 96 -5.47 -2.93 7.78
N LEU A 97 -5.73 -3.90 8.64
CA LEU A 97 -6.67 -4.97 8.46
C LEU A 97 -7.33 -5.22 9.80
N PHE A 98 -8.65 -5.29 9.78
CA PHE A 98 -9.49 -5.76 10.86
C PHE A 98 -10.35 -6.87 10.29
N ARG A 99 -10.44 -8.00 10.99
CA ARG A 99 -11.31 -9.11 10.60
C ARG A 99 -12.04 -9.65 11.82
N MET A 100 -13.34 -9.79 11.70
CA MET A 100 -14.22 -10.40 12.69
C MET A 100 -14.88 -11.62 12.08
N GLN A 101 -14.65 -12.79 12.67
CA GLN A 101 -15.15 -14.07 12.20
C GLN A 101 -16.15 -14.67 13.19
N LEU A 102 -17.31 -15.05 12.64
CA LEU A 102 -18.37 -15.81 13.27
C LEU A 102 -18.67 -17.05 12.41
N PRO A 103 -19.35 -18.09 12.92
CA PRO A 103 -19.58 -19.34 12.18
C PRO A 103 -20.32 -19.18 10.84
N TRP A 104 -21.12 -18.14 10.68
CA TRP A 104 -21.94 -17.88 9.49
C TRP A 104 -21.62 -16.54 8.82
N PHE A 105 -20.67 -15.77 9.38
CA PHE A 105 -20.41 -14.40 8.97
C PHE A 105 -18.94 -14.02 9.17
N ASP A 106 -18.36 -13.40 8.15
CA ASP A 106 -17.03 -12.82 8.19
C ASP A 106 -17.15 -11.35 7.79
N LEU A 107 -16.53 -10.48 8.58
CA LEU A 107 -16.40 -9.07 8.27
C LEU A 107 -14.92 -8.73 8.24
N GLU A 108 -14.47 -8.22 7.11
CA GLU A 108 -13.11 -7.74 6.92
C GLU A 108 -13.15 -6.27 6.50
N GLY A 109 -12.29 -5.45 7.09
CA GLY A 109 -12.19 -4.04 6.74
C GLY A 109 -10.75 -3.58 6.86
N GLY A 110 -10.31 -2.74 5.95
CA GLY A 110 -8.91 -2.37 5.94
C GLY A 110 -8.50 -1.40 4.85
N LYS A 111 -7.20 -1.21 4.78
CA LYS A 111 -6.49 -0.54 3.71
C LYS A 111 -5.31 -1.41 3.30
N GLN A 112 -5.46 -2.13 2.20
CA GLN A 112 -4.43 -2.97 1.58
C GLN A 112 -4.82 -3.29 0.13
N ALA A 113 -3.87 -3.83 -0.63
CA ALA A 113 -4.17 -4.45 -1.91
C ALA A 113 -4.59 -5.91 -1.68
N PHE A 114 -5.63 -6.39 -2.38
CA PHE A 114 -6.07 -7.78 -2.30
C PHE A 114 -6.66 -8.25 -3.64
N ASP A 115 -6.79 -9.56 -3.78
CA ASP A 115 -7.42 -10.17 -4.97
C ASP A 115 -8.86 -10.56 -4.65
N TRP A 116 -9.77 -10.28 -5.58
CA TRP A 116 -11.16 -10.71 -5.47
C TRP A 116 -11.55 -11.69 -6.57
N GLY A 117 -11.92 -12.91 -6.18
CA GLY A 117 -12.32 -13.98 -7.08
C GLY A 117 -11.62 -15.31 -6.77
N PRO A 118 -11.92 -16.36 -7.55
CA PRO A 118 -11.41 -17.71 -7.31
C PRO A 118 -9.96 -17.91 -7.78
N GLY A 119 -9.37 -16.93 -8.47
CA GLY A 119 -8.00 -17.00 -8.98
C GLY A 119 -6.99 -17.14 -7.84
N ARG A 120 -6.04 -18.07 -7.99
CA ARG A 120 -5.00 -18.32 -6.98
C ARG A 120 -3.88 -17.29 -6.98
N ASN A 121 -3.59 -16.73 -8.15
CA ASN A 121 -2.40 -15.90 -8.38
C ASN A 121 -2.73 -14.48 -8.85
N ALA A 122 -3.89 -14.28 -9.48
CA ALA A 122 -4.39 -13.00 -9.97
C ALA A 122 -5.89 -13.14 -10.26
N ASN A 123 -6.61 -12.01 -10.23
CA ASN A 123 -7.99 -11.93 -10.71
C ASN A 123 -8.13 -10.79 -11.71
N LEU A 124 -8.91 -11.00 -12.78
CA LEU A 124 -9.11 -10.00 -13.83
C LEU A 124 -9.93 -8.79 -13.37
N THR A 125 -10.74 -8.96 -12.33
CA THR A 125 -11.65 -7.92 -11.84
C THR A 125 -10.99 -7.03 -10.78
N LEU A 126 -10.29 -7.63 -9.82
CA LEU A 126 -9.56 -6.90 -8.78
C LEU A 126 -8.34 -7.70 -8.37
N ASP A 127 -7.17 -7.11 -8.59
CA ASP A 127 -5.86 -7.72 -8.36
C ASP A 127 -5.03 -6.88 -7.39
N ARG A 128 -4.12 -7.54 -6.67
CA ARG A 128 -3.20 -6.91 -5.73
C ARG A 128 -2.05 -6.12 -6.39
N ALA A 129 -2.00 -6.05 -7.73
CA ALA A 129 -0.99 -5.28 -8.47
C ALA A 129 -1.18 -3.75 -8.38
N GLY A 130 -2.26 -3.26 -7.77
CA GLY A 130 -2.51 -1.84 -7.53
C GLY A 130 -2.06 -1.35 -6.13
N PRO A 131 -2.06 -0.02 -5.90
CA PRO A 131 -1.79 0.57 -4.58
C PRO A 131 -2.84 0.13 -3.56
N SER A 132 -2.53 0.28 -2.26
CA SER A 132 -3.52 -0.01 -1.22
C SER A 132 -4.71 0.96 -1.28
N TYR A 133 -5.92 0.42 -1.13
CA TYR A 133 -7.15 1.18 -1.08
C TYR A 133 -7.96 0.77 0.15
N VAL A 134 -8.80 1.70 0.63
CA VAL A 134 -9.71 1.42 1.74
C VAL A 134 -10.83 0.55 1.23
N TYR A 135 -11.16 -0.51 1.96
CA TYR A 135 -12.24 -1.42 1.61
C TYR A 135 -12.92 -1.98 2.85
N GLY A 136 -14.11 -2.53 2.63
CA GLY A 136 -14.72 -3.49 3.51
C GLY A 136 -15.38 -4.61 2.72
N ARG A 137 -15.28 -5.81 3.28
CA ARG A 137 -15.82 -7.04 2.72
C ARG A 137 -16.64 -7.72 3.78
N PHE A 138 -17.82 -8.19 3.41
CA PHE A 138 -18.60 -9.10 4.25
C PHE A 138 -18.89 -10.39 3.49
N THR A 139 -18.74 -11.50 4.20
CA THR A 139 -19.07 -12.81 3.68
C THR A 139 -20.09 -13.45 4.60
N ALA A 140 -21.27 -13.79 4.07
CA ALA A 140 -22.30 -14.53 4.79
C ALA A 140 -22.43 -15.93 4.18
N SER A 141 -22.32 -16.96 5.01
CA SER A 141 -22.37 -18.35 4.56
C SER A 141 -23.52 -19.10 5.21
N HIS A 142 -24.28 -19.82 4.40
CA HIS A 142 -25.35 -20.71 4.84
C HIS A 142 -25.31 -22.02 4.05
N LYS A 143 -24.92 -23.11 4.73
CA LYS A 143 -24.71 -24.42 4.10
C LYS A 143 -23.72 -24.33 2.93
N ALA A 144 -24.14 -24.67 1.72
CA ALA A 144 -23.32 -24.63 0.51
C ALA A 144 -23.33 -23.25 -0.19
N LEU A 145 -24.10 -22.28 0.31
CA LEU A 145 -24.21 -20.94 -0.28
C LEU A 145 -23.32 -19.96 0.49
N SER A 146 -22.56 -19.16 -0.25
CA SER A 146 -21.79 -18.06 0.30
C SER A 146 -22.06 -16.80 -0.50
N PHE A 147 -22.36 -15.72 0.19
CA PHE A 147 -22.55 -14.39 -0.37
C PHE A 147 -21.37 -13.55 0.06
N ASP A 148 -20.58 -13.08 -0.91
CA ASP A 148 -19.46 -12.19 -0.68
C ASP A 148 -19.77 -10.83 -1.29
N HIS A 149 -19.60 -9.78 -0.51
CA HIS A 149 -19.83 -8.42 -0.96
C HIS A 149 -18.69 -7.53 -0.55
N LEU A 150 -18.29 -6.67 -1.48
CA LEU A 150 -17.14 -5.81 -1.36
C LEU A 150 -17.55 -4.37 -1.68
N PHE A 151 -17.12 -3.46 -0.83
CA PHE A 151 -17.06 -2.04 -1.16
C PHE A 151 -15.62 -1.55 -1.03
N ALA A 152 -15.18 -0.72 -1.96
CA ALA A 152 -13.84 -0.15 -1.96
C ALA A 152 -13.90 1.33 -2.35
N LEU A 153 -13.06 2.14 -1.72
CA LEU A 153 -12.85 3.53 -2.06
C LEU A 153 -11.55 3.62 -2.86
N LEU A 154 -11.70 3.69 -4.18
CA LEU A 154 -10.58 3.93 -5.08
C LEU A 154 -10.20 5.41 -4.99
N ARG A 155 -9.03 5.69 -4.44
CA ARG A 155 -8.42 7.01 -4.61
C ARG A 155 -7.68 7.01 -5.93
N THR A 156 -8.10 7.90 -6.83
CA THR A 156 -7.20 8.28 -7.92
C THR A 156 -6.07 9.09 -7.26
N SER A 157 -4.82 8.78 -7.56
CA SER A 157 -3.64 9.52 -7.09
C SER A 157 -3.53 10.92 -7.73
N ARG A 158 -4.66 11.52 -8.13
CA ARG A 158 -4.70 12.65 -9.06
C ARG A 158 -5.39 13.87 -8.48
N GLU A 159 -4.79 14.52 -7.48
CA GLU A 159 -4.88 15.98 -7.43
C GLU A 159 -3.83 16.60 -8.36
N GLU A 160 -2.67 15.96 -8.54
CA GLU A 160 -1.56 16.50 -9.32
C GLU A 160 -1.68 16.25 -10.84
N ASP A 161 -2.33 15.15 -11.24
CA ASP A 161 -2.60 14.83 -12.66
C ASP A 161 -3.95 15.37 -13.16
N LEU A 162 -4.84 15.83 -12.26
CA LEU A 162 -6.07 16.55 -12.64
C LEU A 162 -5.91 18.07 -12.51
N ALA A 163 -4.74 18.55 -12.10
CA ALA A 163 -4.40 19.96 -12.23
C ALA A 163 -4.35 20.30 -13.73
N PHE A 164 -5.32 21.09 -14.22
CA PHE A 164 -5.27 21.76 -15.53
C PHE A 164 -4.13 22.81 -15.61
N GLY A 165 -3.07 22.62 -14.84
CA GLY A 165 -1.94 23.50 -14.68
C GLY A 165 -0.70 22.92 -15.36
N THR A 166 0.21 23.80 -15.78
CA THR A 166 1.44 23.38 -16.44
C THR A 166 2.40 22.81 -15.38
N THR A 167 2.74 21.53 -15.51
CA THR A 167 3.81 20.92 -14.70
C THR A 167 5.15 21.30 -15.32
N THR A 168 6.04 21.89 -14.54
CA THR A 168 7.41 22.19 -14.97
C THR A 168 8.41 21.60 -14.00
N THR A 169 9.49 21.03 -14.53
CA THR A 169 10.61 20.52 -13.74
C THR A 169 11.69 21.59 -13.66
N SER A 170 11.99 22.04 -12.44
CA SER A 170 13.00 23.07 -12.17
C SER A 170 13.87 22.60 -11.00
N ASN A 171 15.19 22.58 -11.18
CA ASN A 171 16.17 22.17 -10.16
C ASN A 171 15.88 20.80 -9.50
N GLY A 172 15.38 19.83 -10.27
CA GLY A 172 15.08 18.48 -9.76
C GLY A 172 13.81 18.38 -8.89
N HIS A 173 13.02 19.45 -8.80
CA HIS A 173 11.72 19.45 -8.12
C HIS A 173 10.59 19.62 -9.15
N ARG A 174 9.57 18.76 -9.06
CA ARG A 174 8.32 18.92 -9.82
C ARG A 174 7.51 20.04 -9.16
N ARG A 175 7.19 21.09 -9.93
CA ARG A 175 6.30 22.17 -9.50
C ARG A 175 5.05 22.17 -10.38
N THR A 176 3.89 22.07 -9.76
CA THR A 176 2.59 22.22 -10.42
C THR A 176 2.17 23.67 -10.29
N LEU A 177 2.15 24.41 -11.41
CA LEU A 177 1.64 25.78 -11.43
C LEU A 177 0.13 25.73 -11.58
N PRO A 178 -0.66 26.34 -10.67
CA PRO A 178 -2.11 26.38 -10.82
C PRO A 178 -2.49 27.13 -12.11
N ALA A 179 -3.56 26.70 -12.77
CA ALA A 179 -4.07 27.36 -13.97
C ALA A 179 -4.32 28.86 -13.67
N PRO A 180 -3.99 29.78 -14.59
CA PRO A 180 -4.28 31.19 -14.40
C PRO A 180 -5.78 31.36 -14.15
N LYS A 181 -6.14 32.04 -13.06
CA LYS A 181 -7.54 32.43 -12.81
C LYS A 181 -8.02 33.20 -14.04
N ARG A 182 -9.03 32.69 -14.74
CA ARG A 182 -9.75 33.48 -15.74
C ARG A 182 -10.32 34.71 -15.01
N LEU A 183 -9.90 35.90 -15.46
CA LEU A 183 -10.49 37.18 -15.07
C LEU A 183 -11.93 37.27 -15.57
#